data_AF-A0A4S8R7N1-F1
#
_entry.id   AF-A0A4S8R7N1-F1
#
_cell.length_a   1.000
_cell.length_b   1.000
_cell.length_c   1.000
_cell.angle_alpha   90.00
_cell.angle_beta   90.00
_cell.angle_gamma   90.00
#
_symmetry.space_group_name_H-M   'P 1'
#
loop_
_entity.id
_entity.type
_entity.pdbx_description
1 polymer ?
#
loop_
_entity_poly.entity_id
_entity_poly.type
_entity_poly.pdbx_seq_one_letter_code
_entity_poly.pdbx_strand_id
1 'polypeptide(L)'
;MRVLSNNVAVTAAFLLSTVQAQCPDYLQYSLSQHPPLSSGRYALSWMRPEPACRTFNSSIVEKTISDMESVIADPDLYRIFQNSFPNSLDTAVKWRGYAADNAEEELTFLITGDIDAMWLRDSANQMQSYLPLLTNDSSHDSLASLYRGVINLQARYILEAPYCNSFQAPTESGIPPQQNQANPDNFTPAEPTSIVFECKYELDSLAAFLEISSDYYDATGDITFFQKFNWVNAIETIISTTEALLIGTYAANGSVNTSPYTWQRETTSSTETLSNTGAGNPVQEGTGLIRSAFRPSDDATIYQLFIPANMMFSRYLESCSKIMAQIYGQQDLSDHMHTFASSIRAAITKHGIVNDPVYGKVYAYEVDGFGSANRMDDANIPSLLAAPFLGYLSVNDTIYQNTRKFILSKDNPYFMRGPVINAVGGPHVGPGRAWPMASIIRILTSSSPTEIYSTLKEIVSSTDGLGLIHESINSFDQHQWSRQWFSWANGLFGQMILDLNRRGGDVGAVLGMSFQ
;
A
#
# COMPACT_ATOMS: atom_id res chain seq x y z
N MET A 1 -55.10 10.76 -65.51
CA MET A 1 -53.70 10.30 -65.67
C MET A 1 -52.93 10.80 -64.46
N ARG A 2 -52.84 10.05 -63.35
CA ARG A 2 -51.71 9.14 -63.00
C ARG A 2 -50.40 9.66 -63.61
N VAL A 3 -49.44 10.18 -62.84
CA VAL A 3 -48.54 9.38 -62.00
C VAL A 3 -48.23 10.07 -60.67
N LEU A 4 -48.31 9.29 -59.59
CA LEU A 4 -47.88 9.58 -58.23
C LEU A 4 -46.35 9.51 -58.12
N SER A 5 -45.73 10.53 -57.56
CA SER A 5 -44.32 10.55 -57.17
C SER A 5 -44.14 9.91 -55.77
N ASN A 6 -43.80 8.62 -55.74
CA ASN A 6 -43.24 7.96 -54.57
C ASN A 6 -41.71 8.06 -54.63
N ASN A 7 -41.11 8.95 -53.83
CA ASN A 7 -39.70 8.84 -53.49
C ASN A 7 -39.60 8.32 -52.06
N VAL A 8 -39.17 7.06 -51.98
CA VAL A 8 -38.91 6.33 -50.75
C VAL A 8 -37.67 6.94 -50.08
N ALA A 9 -37.83 7.40 -48.83
CA ALA A 9 -36.73 7.76 -47.97
C ALA A 9 -35.97 6.48 -47.60
N VAL A 10 -34.72 6.36 -48.04
CA VAL A 10 -33.76 5.37 -47.54
C VAL A 10 -32.97 6.04 -46.43
N THR A 11 -33.47 5.97 -45.20
CA THR A 11 -32.69 6.27 -44.01
C THR A 11 -31.70 5.11 -43.80
N ALA A 12 -30.46 5.31 -44.22
CA ALA A 12 -29.36 4.43 -43.85
C ALA A 12 -29.15 4.54 -42.33
N ALA A 13 -29.73 3.60 -41.58
CA ALA A 13 -29.39 3.40 -40.19
C ALA A 13 -27.94 2.88 -40.16
N PHE A 14 -26.99 3.76 -39.86
CA PHE A 14 -25.66 3.35 -39.42
C PHE A 14 -25.84 2.62 -38.09
N LEU A 15 -25.93 1.29 -38.16
CA LEU A 15 -25.66 0.42 -37.03
C LEU A 15 -24.18 0.59 -36.70
N LEU A 16 -23.88 1.54 -35.81
CA LEU A 16 -22.65 1.53 -35.02
C LEU A 16 -22.70 0.26 -34.18
N SER A 17 -22.19 -0.83 -34.76
CA SER A 17 -21.80 -1.98 -33.98
C SER A 17 -20.66 -1.51 -33.09
N THR A 18 -20.96 -1.30 -31.80
CA THR A 18 -19.94 -1.19 -30.78
C THR A 18 -19.25 -2.54 -30.73
N VAL A 19 -18.14 -2.68 -31.46
CA VAL A 19 -17.22 -3.78 -31.27
C VAL A 19 -16.72 -3.62 -29.84
N GLN A 20 -17.25 -4.44 -28.93
CA GLN A 20 -16.79 -4.49 -27.56
C GLN A 20 -15.32 -4.90 -27.64
N ALA A 21 -14.42 -4.01 -27.23
CA ALA A 21 -12.99 -4.29 -27.28
C ALA A 21 -12.72 -5.58 -26.50
N GLN A 22 -12.09 -6.56 -27.16
CA GLN A 22 -11.69 -7.78 -26.48
C GLN A 22 -10.43 -7.48 -25.67
N CYS A 23 -10.64 -7.06 -24.43
CA CYS A 23 -9.56 -6.72 -23.52
C CYS A 23 -8.90 -8.00 -22.98
N PRO A 24 -7.58 -8.18 -23.11
CA PRO A 24 -6.89 -9.31 -22.55
C PRO A 24 -6.93 -9.25 -21.02
N ASP A 25 -6.95 -10.41 -20.38
CA ASP A 25 -6.70 -10.51 -18.94
C ASP A 25 -5.29 -10.01 -18.63
N TYR A 26 -5.18 -8.99 -17.78
CA TYR A 26 -3.91 -8.35 -17.50
C TYR A 26 -2.95 -9.28 -16.75
N LEU A 27 -3.46 -10.25 -15.99
CA LEU A 27 -2.65 -11.27 -15.33
C LEU A 27 -1.84 -12.09 -16.34
N GLN A 28 -2.45 -12.43 -17.47
CA GLN A 28 -1.79 -13.15 -18.56
C GLN A 28 -0.97 -12.21 -19.44
N TYR A 29 -1.47 -11.00 -19.68
CA TYR A 29 -0.78 -10.00 -20.49
C TYR A 29 0.59 -9.65 -19.90
N SER A 30 0.66 -9.43 -18.59
CA SER A 30 1.89 -9.03 -17.88
C SER A 30 3.00 -10.09 -17.84
N LEU A 31 2.73 -11.33 -18.26
CA LEU A 31 3.72 -12.43 -18.29
C LEU A 31 4.64 -12.41 -19.52
N SER A 32 4.33 -11.61 -20.54
CA SER A 32 5.03 -11.65 -21.83
C SER A 32 5.43 -10.26 -22.29
N GLN A 33 6.52 -10.17 -23.05
CA GLN A 33 6.94 -8.90 -23.65
C GLN A 33 6.04 -8.50 -24.83
N HIS A 34 5.74 -7.20 -24.93
CA HIS A 34 4.92 -6.61 -25.99
C HIS A 34 5.62 -5.42 -26.64
N PRO A 35 5.55 -5.30 -27.97
CA PRO A 35 6.03 -4.12 -28.69
C PRO A 35 5.08 -2.91 -28.50
N PRO A 36 5.55 -1.68 -28.76
CA PRO A 36 6.92 -1.34 -29.14
C PRO A 36 7.87 -1.37 -27.92
N LEU A 37 9.04 -2.00 -28.07
CA LEU A 37 10.07 -2.00 -27.03
C LEU A 37 10.69 -0.60 -26.88
N SER A 38 11.18 -0.26 -25.69
CA SER A 38 11.99 0.97 -25.50
C SER A 38 13.28 0.91 -26.32
N SER A 39 13.85 2.08 -26.62
CA SER A 39 15.06 2.21 -27.44
C SER A 39 16.36 2.07 -26.66
N GLY A 40 16.31 1.84 -25.34
CA GLY A 40 17.47 1.59 -24.51
C GLY A 40 18.00 0.16 -24.64
N ARG A 41 19.11 -0.09 -23.97
CA ARG A 41 19.88 -1.35 -23.95
C ARG A 41 19.03 -2.52 -23.47
N TYR A 42 18.13 -2.29 -22.52
CA TYR A 42 17.31 -3.37 -21.97
C TYR A 42 16.07 -3.65 -22.82
N ALA A 43 15.74 -2.78 -23.78
CA ALA A 43 14.63 -2.94 -24.73
C ALA A 43 13.32 -3.37 -24.03
N LEU A 44 12.93 -2.62 -23.00
CA LEU A 44 11.83 -2.93 -22.11
C LEU A 44 10.46 -2.92 -22.82
N SER A 45 9.63 -3.88 -22.43
CA SER A 45 8.27 -4.09 -22.95
C SER A 45 7.34 -2.89 -22.75
N TRP A 46 6.35 -2.73 -23.63
CA TRP A 46 5.16 -1.93 -23.34
C TRP A 46 4.20 -2.76 -22.48
N MET A 47 3.79 -2.25 -21.32
CA MET A 47 2.94 -3.00 -20.38
C MET A 47 1.64 -2.29 -20.03
N ARG A 48 1.29 -1.21 -20.71
CA ARG A 48 -0.02 -0.57 -20.50
C ARG A 48 -1.07 -1.25 -21.39
N PRO A 49 -2.26 -1.57 -20.85
CA PRO A 49 -3.40 -1.96 -21.68
C PRO A 49 -3.68 -0.92 -22.76
N GLU A 50 -4.25 -1.39 -23.87
CA GLU A 50 -4.84 -0.52 -24.88
C GLU A 50 -5.82 0.47 -24.22
N PRO A 51 -5.92 1.73 -24.69
CA PRO A 51 -6.73 2.76 -24.02
C PRO A 51 -8.18 2.34 -23.70
N ALA A 52 -8.81 1.55 -24.58
CA ALA A 52 -10.17 1.06 -24.40
C ALA A 52 -10.31 -0.01 -23.29
N CYS A 53 -9.20 -0.56 -22.81
CA CYS A 53 -9.12 -1.61 -21.81
C CYS A 53 -8.64 -1.14 -20.45
N ARG A 54 -8.34 0.16 -20.31
CA ARG A 54 -7.93 0.76 -19.05
C ARG A 54 -9.12 0.91 -18.12
N THR A 55 -8.99 0.48 -16.87
CA THR A 55 -10.09 0.46 -15.91
C THR A 55 -10.52 1.84 -15.42
N PHE A 56 -9.63 2.83 -15.49
CA PHE A 56 -9.90 4.23 -15.18
C PHE A 56 -8.98 5.14 -16.01
N ASN A 57 -9.55 6.19 -16.60
CA ASN A 57 -8.80 7.14 -17.42
C ASN A 57 -8.64 8.47 -16.67
N SER A 58 -7.41 8.94 -16.52
CA SER A 58 -7.09 10.21 -15.86
C SER A 58 -6.28 11.11 -16.78
N SER A 59 -6.90 12.19 -17.26
CA SER A 59 -6.23 13.15 -18.17
C SER A 59 -5.01 13.80 -17.53
N ILE A 60 -5.03 14.05 -16.21
CA ILE A 60 -3.88 14.63 -15.51
C ILE A 60 -2.72 13.65 -15.41
N VAL A 61 -3.01 12.34 -15.27
CA VAL A 61 -1.98 11.30 -15.26
C VAL A 61 -1.38 11.13 -16.65
N GLU A 62 -2.17 11.06 -17.72
CA GLU A 62 -1.65 10.99 -19.09
C GLU A 62 -0.80 12.21 -19.44
N LYS A 63 -1.24 13.41 -19.04
CA LYS A 63 -0.46 14.63 -19.23
C LYS A 63 0.86 14.56 -18.47
N THR A 64 0.83 14.13 -17.21
CA THR A 64 2.05 13.99 -16.38
C THR A 64 3.04 13.02 -17.01
N ILE A 65 2.56 11.88 -17.52
CA ILE A 65 3.40 10.91 -18.23
C ILE A 65 4.10 11.58 -19.43
N SER A 66 3.33 12.28 -20.26
CA SER A 66 3.85 13.01 -21.43
C SER A 66 4.87 14.09 -21.05
N ASP A 67 4.59 14.90 -20.02
CA ASP A 67 5.49 15.97 -19.57
C ASP A 67 6.85 15.41 -19.11
N MET A 68 6.84 14.24 -18.44
CA MET A 68 8.04 13.59 -17.91
C MET A 68 8.96 13.01 -19.00
N GLU A 69 8.51 12.85 -20.25
CA GLU A 69 9.36 12.45 -21.38
C GLU A 69 10.54 13.41 -21.58
N SER A 70 10.31 14.71 -21.33
CA SER A 70 11.35 15.73 -21.44
C SER A 70 12.31 15.79 -20.24
N VAL A 71 11.95 15.11 -19.14
CA VAL A 71 12.69 15.11 -17.87
C VAL A 71 13.55 13.85 -17.73
N ILE A 72 13.00 12.70 -18.11
CA ILE A 72 13.65 11.40 -17.97
C ILE A 72 14.43 11.09 -19.26
N ALA A 73 15.74 11.27 -19.20
CA ALA A 73 16.59 11.14 -20.39
C ALA A 73 16.79 9.68 -20.84
N ASP A 74 16.79 8.74 -19.90
CA ASP A 74 16.99 7.32 -20.19
C ASP A 74 15.69 6.66 -20.67
N PRO A 75 15.67 6.07 -21.89
CA PRO A 75 14.44 5.53 -22.47
C PRO A 75 13.92 4.27 -21.76
N ASP A 76 14.78 3.50 -21.10
CA ASP A 76 14.35 2.32 -20.33
C ASP A 76 13.74 2.77 -19.01
N LEU A 77 14.35 3.76 -18.34
CA LEU A 77 13.76 4.37 -17.14
C LEU A 77 12.39 5.01 -17.45
N TYR A 78 12.28 5.75 -18.55
CA TYR A 78 11.01 6.35 -18.96
C TYR A 78 9.97 5.26 -19.27
N ARG A 79 10.37 4.13 -19.88
CA ARG A 79 9.44 3.02 -20.11
C ARG A 79 8.90 2.42 -18.81
N ILE A 80 9.74 2.20 -17.81
CA ILE A 80 9.27 1.72 -16.50
C ILE A 80 8.29 2.74 -15.90
N PHE A 81 8.59 4.04 -15.97
CA PHE A 81 7.68 5.08 -15.49
C PHE A 81 6.32 5.07 -16.23
N GLN A 82 6.33 4.97 -17.56
CA GLN A 82 5.13 4.87 -18.39
C GLN A 82 4.28 3.66 -17.99
N ASN A 83 4.90 2.50 -17.80
CA ASN A 83 4.20 1.26 -17.44
C ASN A 83 3.69 1.27 -16.01
N SER A 84 4.46 1.84 -15.08
CA SER A 84 4.26 1.64 -13.63
C SER A 84 3.36 2.70 -13.01
N PHE A 85 3.55 3.99 -13.33
CA PHE A 85 2.82 5.07 -12.69
C PHE A 85 1.28 4.95 -12.84
N PRO A 86 0.72 4.73 -14.04
CA PRO A 86 -0.72 4.58 -14.21
C PRO A 86 -1.23 3.16 -13.92
N ASN A 87 -0.38 2.21 -13.49
CA ASN A 87 -0.73 0.78 -13.49
C ASN A 87 -2.00 0.48 -12.66
N SER A 88 -2.16 1.09 -11.50
CA SER A 88 -3.35 0.91 -10.67
C SER A 88 -4.62 1.43 -11.37
N LEU A 89 -4.57 2.60 -12.01
CA LEU A 89 -5.70 3.13 -12.77
C LEU A 89 -6.00 2.31 -14.03
N ASP A 90 -4.96 1.85 -14.71
CA ASP A 90 -5.08 1.10 -15.95
C ASP A 90 -5.67 -0.30 -15.71
N THR A 91 -5.44 -0.92 -14.54
CA THR A 91 -5.66 -2.37 -14.37
C THR A 91 -6.41 -2.79 -13.11
N ALA A 92 -6.39 -1.99 -12.04
CA ALA A 92 -6.81 -2.44 -10.71
C ALA A 92 -8.13 -1.82 -10.22
N VAL A 93 -8.67 -0.82 -10.91
CA VAL A 93 -9.97 -0.21 -10.57
C VAL A 93 -11.09 -1.16 -11.03
N LYS A 94 -11.31 -2.23 -10.26
CA LYS A 94 -12.17 -3.36 -10.68
C LYS A 94 -13.64 -2.96 -10.75
N TRP A 95 -14.10 -2.08 -9.85
CA TRP A 95 -15.46 -1.56 -9.87
C TRP A 95 -15.55 -0.17 -9.25
N ARG A 96 -16.47 0.64 -9.77
CA ARG A 96 -16.85 1.95 -9.24
C ARG A 96 -18.36 2.11 -9.32
N GLY A 97 -18.92 2.79 -8.34
CA GLY A 97 -20.33 3.12 -8.32
C GLY A 97 -20.69 3.90 -7.07
N TYR A 98 -21.94 3.74 -6.66
CA TYR A 98 -22.46 4.36 -5.46
C TYR A 98 -23.06 3.28 -4.57
N ALA A 99 -23.18 3.59 -3.30
CA ALA A 99 -23.92 2.78 -2.35
C ALA A 99 -25.38 2.53 -2.80
N ALA A 100 -25.89 1.32 -2.57
CA ALA A 100 -27.28 1.00 -2.90
C ALA A 100 -28.30 1.84 -2.11
N ASP A 101 -27.96 2.20 -0.87
CA ASP A 101 -28.80 2.95 0.05
C ASP A 101 -28.53 4.46 0.04
N ASN A 102 -27.45 4.91 -0.61
CA ASN A 102 -27.09 6.32 -0.69
C ASN A 102 -26.42 6.70 -2.03
N ALA A 103 -27.17 7.33 -2.92
CA ALA A 103 -26.69 7.72 -4.25
C ALA A 103 -25.60 8.83 -4.25
N GLU A 104 -25.27 9.43 -3.09
CA GLU A 104 -24.16 10.38 -2.95
C GLU A 104 -22.87 9.72 -2.43
N GLU A 105 -22.96 8.50 -1.87
CA GLU A 105 -21.81 7.79 -1.32
C GLU A 105 -21.10 7.03 -2.44
N GLU A 106 -20.09 7.66 -3.03
CA GLU A 106 -19.19 7.03 -4.00
C GLU A 106 -18.50 5.83 -3.35
N LEU A 107 -18.31 4.75 -4.13
CA LEU A 107 -17.59 3.55 -3.74
C LEU A 107 -16.62 3.16 -4.86
N THR A 108 -15.41 2.75 -4.48
CA THR A 108 -14.38 2.28 -5.42
C THR A 108 -13.72 1.03 -4.87
N PHE A 109 -13.91 -0.09 -5.57
CA PHE A 109 -13.28 -1.37 -5.26
C PHE A 109 -11.99 -1.50 -6.06
N LEU A 110 -10.86 -1.41 -5.35
CA LEU A 110 -9.51 -1.37 -5.89
C LEU A 110 -8.77 -2.64 -5.50
N ILE A 111 -8.49 -3.51 -6.47
CA ILE A 111 -7.84 -4.79 -6.22
C ILE A 111 -6.32 -4.63 -6.15
N THR A 112 -5.61 -5.57 -5.52
CA THR A 112 -4.14 -5.52 -5.38
C THR A 112 -3.40 -5.69 -6.72
N GLY A 113 -4.07 -6.30 -7.69
CA GLY A 113 -3.54 -6.66 -9.00
C GLY A 113 -3.98 -8.07 -9.35
N ASP A 114 -3.05 -9.02 -9.27
CA ASP A 114 -3.27 -10.44 -9.57
C ASP A 114 -4.27 -11.17 -8.64
N ILE A 115 -4.75 -10.53 -7.56
CA ILE A 115 -5.75 -11.07 -6.64
C ILE A 115 -7.00 -10.17 -6.65
N ASP A 116 -8.16 -10.75 -6.96
CA ASP A 116 -9.47 -10.09 -7.02
C ASP A 116 -10.07 -9.82 -5.62
N ALA A 117 -9.30 -9.17 -4.74
CA ALA A 117 -9.70 -8.71 -3.42
C ALA A 117 -9.00 -7.37 -3.08
N MET A 118 -9.61 -6.62 -2.16
CA MET A 118 -9.14 -5.30 -1.76
C MET A 118 -8.51 -5.37 -0.37
N TRP A 119 -7.20 -5.17 -0.31
CA TRP A 119 -6.50 -4.91 0.95
C TRP A 119 -6.65 -3.44 1.33
N LEU A 120 -6.88 -3.15 2.61
CA LEU A 120 -6.92 -1.76 3.11
C LEU A 120 -5.58 -1.06 2.84
N ARG A 121 -4.47 -1.75 3.12
CA ARG A 121 -3.10 -1.28 2.85
C ARG A 121 -2.87 -0.99 1.37
N ASP A 122 -3.03 -1.99 0.51
CA ASP A 122 -2.68 -1.87 -0.92
C ASP A 122 -3.52 -0.79 -1.58
N SER A 123 -4.83 -0.76 -1.34
CA SER A 123 -5.71 0.24 -1.94
C SER A 123 -5.38 1.67 -1.49
N ALA A 124 -4.99 1.88 -0.23
CA ALA A 124 -4.50 3.18 0.23
C ALA A 124 -3.19 3.57 -0.48
N ASN A 125 -2.21 2.66 -0.55
CA ASN A 125 -0.91 2.94 -1.16
C ASN A 125 -0.96 3.10 -2.70
N GLN A 126 -1.86 2.37 -3.36
CA GLN A 126 -2.16 2.58 -4.78
C GLN A 126 -2.70 3.99 -5.02
N MET A 127 -3.57 4.50 -4.13
CA MET A 127 -4.05 5.88 -4.22
C MET A 127 -2.95 6.89 -3.87
N GLN A 128 -2.16 6.64 -2.83
CA GLN A 128 -1.05 7.49 -2.38
C GLN A 128 -0.05 7.80 -3.52
N SER A 129 0.11 6.87 -4.47
CA SER A 129 0.92 7.07 -5.68
C SER A 129 0.48 8.28 -6.52
N TYR A 130 -0.82 8.60 -6.50
CA TYR A 130 -1.43 9.72 -7.21
C TYR A 130 -1.58 11.00 -6.38
N LEU A 131 -1.20 10.96 -5.10
CA LEU A 131 -1.26 12.12 -4.21
C LEU A 131 -0.60 13.38 -4.79
N PRO A 132 0.56 13.33 -5.47
CA PRO A 132 1.18 14.52 -6.06
C PRO A 132 0.32 15.23 -7.13
N LEU A 133 -0.67 14.54 -7.69
CA LEU A 133 -1.59 15.05 -8.71
C LEU A 133 -3.01 15.28 -8.17
N LEU A 134 -3.26 14.93 -6.91
CA LEU A 134 -4.58 15.05 -6.32
C LEU A 134 -4.92 16.53 -6.10
N THR A 135 -6.04 16.95 -6.67
CA THR A 135 -6.62 18.27 -6.47
C THR A 135 -8.06 18.13 -6.00
N ASN A 136 -8.60 19.18 -5.40
CA ASN A 136 -10.04 19.24 -5.10
C ASN A 136 -10.84 19.29 -6.41
N ASP A 137 -11.46 18.17 -6.77
CA ASP A 137 -12.29 18.00 -7.96
C ASP A 137 -13.53 17.15 -7.60
N SER A 138 -14.71 17.69 -7.90
CA SER A 138 -15.99 17.04 -7.64
C SER A 138 -16.46 16.16 -8.81
N SER A 139 -15.74 16.14 -9.93
CA SER A 139 -16.07 15.29 -11.07
C SER A 139 -16.00 13.81 -10.71
N HIS A 140 -16.97 13.03 -11.19
CA HIS A 140 -17.01 11.57 -11.00
C HIS A 140 -15.77 10.87 -11.58
N ASP A 141 -15.15 11.42 -12.63
CA ASP A 141 -13.98 10.79 -13.27
C ASP A 141 -12.65 11.42 -12.80
N SER A 142 -12.65 12.08 -11.65
CA SER A 142 -11.45 12.67 -11.05
C SER A 142 -10.72 11.70 -10.12
N LEU A 143 -9.44 11.96 -9.86
CA LEU A 143 -8.69 11.27 -8.81
C LEU A 143 -9.36 11.46 -7.44
N ALA A 144 -9.92 12.63 -7.15
CA ALA A 144 -10.61 12.90 -5.89
C ALA A 144 -11.86 12.00 -5.70
N SER A 145 -12.59 11.68 -6.77
CA SER A 145 -13.70 10.71 -6.72
C SER A 145 -13.24 9.30 -6.40
N LEU A 146 -12.07 8.87 -6.92
CA LEU A 146 -11.47 7.59 -6.53
C LEU A 146 -11.10 7.57 -5.04
N TYR A 147 -10.45 8.62 -4.54
CA TYR A 147 -10.10 8.73 -3.11
C TYR A 147 -11.34 8.64 -2.23
N ARG A 148 -12.39 9.44 -2.50
CA ARG A 148 -13.65 9.40 -1.74
C ARG A 148 -14.29 8.00 -1.80
N GLY A 149 -14.29 7.38 -2.98
CA GLY A 149 -14.81 6.03 -3.18
C GLY A 149 -14.06 4.95 -2.41
N VAL A 150 -12.73 5.03 -2.36
CA VAL A 150 -11.90 4.10 -1.57
C VAL A 150 -12.11 4.33 -0.09
N ILE A 151 -12.08 5.58 0.39
CA ILE A 151 -12.28 5.91 1.81
C ILE A 151 -13.65 5.41 2.29
N ASN A 152 -14.73 5.68 1.56
CA ASN A 152 -16.08 5.22 1.94
C ASN A 152 -16.16 3.69 1.99
N LEU A 153 -15.60 3.00 1.00
CA LEU A 153 -15.65 1.54 0.96
C LEU A 153 -14.79 0.92 2.08
N GLN A 154 -13.60 1.45 2.34
CA GLN A 154 -12.78 1.03 3.49
C GLN A 154 -13.48 1.30 4.83
N ALA A 155 -14.20 2.41 4.97
CA ALA A 155 -14.96 2.71 6.19
C ALA A 155 -16.03 1.64 6.47
N ARG A 156 -16.74 1.15 5.43
CA ARG A 156 -17.71 0.05 5.56
C ARG A 156 -17.04 -1.23 6.05
N TYR A 157 -15.92 -1.60 5.43
CA TYR A 157 -15.14 -2.77 5.80
C TYR A 157 -14.64 -2.73 7.25
N ILE A 158 -14.16 -1.58 7.70
CA ILE A 158 -13.69 -1.38 9.08
C ILE A 158 -14.84 -1.48 10.08
N LEU A 159 -16.02 -0.95 9.75
CA LEU A 159 -17.20 -1.06 10.61
C LEU A 159 -17.68 -2.51 10.76
N GLU A 160 -17.55 -3.31 9.70
CA GLU A 160 -18.00 -4.70 9.70
C GLU A 160 -16.98 -5.65 10.32
N ALA A 161 -15.70 -5.53 9.94
CA ALA A 161 -14.66 -6.49 10.34
C ALA A 161 -13.30 -5.80 10.56
N PRO A 162 -13.12 -5.05 11.67
CA PRO A 162 -11.93 -4.23 11.91
C PRO A 162 -10.64 -5.01 12.16
N TYR A 163 -10.73 -6.33 12.33
CA TYR A 163 -9.57 -7.21 12.48
C TYR A 163 -9.06 -7.78 11.15
N CYS A 164 -9.69 -7.46 10.02
CA CYS A 164 -9.38 -8.07 8.73
C CYS A 164 -8.58 -7.14 7.83
N ASN A 165 -7.59 -7.72 7.12
CA ASN A 165 -6.73 -7.00 6.19
C ASN A 165 -7.36 -6.85 4.80
N SER A 166 -8.22 -7.80 4.37
CA SER A 166 -8.73 -7.83 2.99
C SER A 166 -10.18 -8.25 2.82
N PHE A 167 -10.80 -7.70 1.78
CA PHE A 167 -12.25 -7.69 1.61
C PHE A 167 -12.69 -8.06 0.18
N GLN A 168 -13.89 -8.64 0.12
CA GLN A 168 -14.61 -8.97 -1.10
C GLN A 168 -15.20 -7.72 -1.73
N ALA A 169 -15.55 -7.80 -3.02
CA ALA A 169 -16.23 -6.72 -3.71
C ALA A 169 -17.58 -6.36 -3.03
N PRO A 170 -17.98 -5.07 -3.01
CA PRO A 170 -19.26 -4.67 -2.44
C PRO A 170 -20.41 -5.34 -3.18
N THR A 171 -21.51 -5.65 -2.49
CA THR A 171 -22.64 -6.40 -3.06
C THR A 171 -23.22 -5.72 -4.31
N GLU A 172 -23.24 -4.39 -4.31
CA GLU A 172 -23.71 -3.54 -5.42
C GLU A 172 -22.90 -3.71 -6.71
N SER A 173 -21.67 -4.24 -6.62
CA SER A 173 -20.85 -4.52 -7.80
C SER A 173 -21.31 -5.74 -8.60
N GLY A 174 -22.06 -6.65 -7.97
CA GLY A 174 -22.42 -7.94 -8.57
C GLY A 174 -21.23 -8.89 -8.80
N ILE A 175 -20.02 -8.53 -8.35
CA ILE A 175 -18.83 -9.39 -8.43
C ILE A 175 -18.93 -10.45 -7.32
N PRO A 176 -18.85 -11.75 -7.64
CA PRO A 176 -18.96 -12.80 -6.64
C PRO A 176 -17.74 -12.84 -5.72
N PRO A 177 -17.91 -13.16 -4.43
CA PRO A 177 -16.81 -13.39 -3.51
C PRO A 177 -15.82 -14.44 -4.04
N GLN A 178 -14.53 -14.18 -3.81
CA GLN A 178 -13.44 -15.08 -4.14
C GLN A 178 -13.06 -15.95 -2.94
N GLN A 179 -12.69 -17.20 -3.21
CA GLN A 179 -12.16 -18.10 -2.19
C GLN A 179 -10.65 -17.92 -2.10
N ASN A 180 -10.15 -17.54 -0.92
CA ASN A 180 -8.71 -17.41 -0.66
C ASN A 180 -8.05 -18.79 -0.47
N GLN A 181 -8.56 -19.59 0.48
CA GLN A 181 -7.97 -20.88 0.86
C GLN A 181 -8.95 -22.03 0.63
N ALA A 182 -8.42 -23.22 0.29
CA ALA A 182 -9.23 -24.44 0.13
C ALA A 182 -9.89 -24.84 1.45
N ASN A 183 -9.14 -24.76 2.56
CA ASN A 183 -9.63 -24.93 3.91
C ASN A 183 -9.82 -23.55 4.56
N PRO A 184 -10.97 -23.26 5.19
CA PRO A 184 -11.19 -21.98 5.86
C PRO A 184 -10.21 -21.75 7.01
N ASP A 185 -9.76 -20.52 7.15
CA ASP A 185 -9.02 -20.07 8.34
C ASP A 185 -9.93 -20.05 9.57
N ASN A 186 -9.34 -20.27 10.74
CA ASN A 186 -10.04 -20.19 12.01
C ASN A 186 -9.58 -18.95 12.77
N PHE A 187 -10.49 -18.00 12.98
CA PHE A 187 -10.18 -16.76 13.66
C PHE A 187 -11.35 -16.25 14.50
N THR A 188 -11.04 -15.36 15.44
CA THR A 188 -12.02 -14.71 16.31
C THR A 188 -11.70 -13.22 16.35
N PRO A 189 -12.70 -12.31 16.26
CA PRO A 189 -14.12 -12.58 15.96
C PRO A 189 -14.34 -13.26 14.61
N ALA A 190 -15.38 -14.08 14.49
CA ALA A 190 -15.68 -14.76 13.23
C ALA A 190 -16.44 -13.83 12.30
N GLU A 191 -16.03 -13.77 11.03
CA GLU A 191 -16.58 -12.83 10.04
C GLU A 191 -17.16 -13.54 8.82
N PRO A 192 -18.19 -13.00 8.16
CA PRO A 192 -18.78 -13.62 6.97
C PRO A 192 -17.80 -13.60 5.79
N THR A 193 -17.50 -14.77 5.23
CA THR A 193 -16.64 -14.90 4.03
C THR A 193 -17.23 -14.27 2.77
N SER A 194 -18.49 -13.84 2.81
CA SER A 194 -19.10 -13.00 1.76
C SER A 194 -18.62 -11.55 1.80
N ILE A 195 -18.01 -11.12 2.90
CA ILE A 195 -17.53 -9.75 3.15
C ILE A 195 -16.00 -9.76 3.16
N VAL A 196 -15.40 -10.70 3.88
CA VAL A 196 -13.95 -10.77 4.07
C VAL A 196 -13.31 -11.76 3.08
N PHE A 197 -12.13 -11.39 2.56
CA PHE A 197 -11.28 -12.29 1.78
C PHE A 197 -10.26 -12.99 2.67
N GLU A 198 -9.65 -12.24 3.60
CA GLU A 198 -8.72 -12.72 4.61
C GLU A 198 -8.82 -11.83 5.86
N CYS A 199 -8.63 -12.42 7.04
CA CYS A 199 -8.70 -11.71 8.30
C CYS A 199 -7.40 -11.78 9.12
N LYS A 200 -6.25 -11.62 8.47
CA LYS A 200 -4.96 -11.47 9.18
C LYS A 200 -4.93 -10.06 9.79
N TYR A 201 -4.92 -9.98 11.12
CA TYR A 201 -4.94 -8.68 11.79
C TYR A 201 -3.58 -7.97 11.69
N GLU A 202 -3.61 -6.85 10.98
CA GLU A 202 -2.48 -5.99 10.69
C GLU A 202 -2.81 -4.57 11.16
N LEU A 203 -2.04 -4.05 12.12
CA LEU A 203 -2.26 -2.70 12.60
C LEU A 203 -2.11 -1.66 11.47
N ASP A 204 -1.26 -1.94 10.48
CA ASP A 204 -1.11 -1.08 9.31
C ASP A 204 -2.34 -1.03 8.40
N SER A 205 -3.22 -2.05 8.41
CA SER A 205 -4.47 -1.99 7.65
C SER A 205 -5.39 -0.87 8.16
N LEU A 206 -5.47 -0.68 9.47
CA LEU A 206 -6.20 0.46 10.06
C LEU A 206 -5.42 1.76 9.90
N ALA A 207 -4.09 1.72 9.99
CA ALA A 207 -3.26 2.90 9.76
C ALA A 207 -3.34 3.42 8.30
N ALA A 208 -3.52 2.53 7.33
CA ALA A 208 -3.67 2.84 5.91
C ALA A 208 -4.97 3.62 5.62
N PHE A 209 -6.06 3.29 6.33
CA PHE A 209 -7.29 4.09 6.27
C PHE A 209 -7.08 5.51 6.81
N LEU A 210 -6.32 5.66 7.89
CA LEU A 210 -5.95 6.96 8.44
C LEU A 210 -5.03 7.73 7.47
N GLU A 211 -4.11 7.04 6.81
CA GLU A 211 -3.22 7.61 5.77
C GLU A 211 -4.02 8.19 4.61
N ILE A 212 -4.82 7.37 3.91
CA ILE A 212 -5.58 7.84 2.74
C ILE A 212 -6.55 8.98 3.12
N SER A 213 -7.11 8.96 4.34
CA SER A 213 -7.93 10.05 4.86
C SER A 213 -7.14 11.34 5.04
N SER A 214 -5.96 11.28 5.66
CA SER A 214 -5.07 12.44 5.82
C SER A 214 -4.62 12.98 4.47
N ASP A 215 -4.18 12.09 3.57
CA ASP A 215 -3.66 12.44 2.26
C ASP A 215 -4.73 13.15 1.42
N TYR A 216 -5.96 12.62 1.43
CA TYR A 216 -7.09 13.26 0.76
C TYR A 216 -7.38 14.65 1.30
N TYR A 217 -7.46 14.77 2.63
CA TYR A 217 -7.77 16.05 3.27
C TYR A 217 -6.66 17.09 3.03
N ASP A 218 -5.41 16.71 3.23
CA ASP A 218 -4.26 17.61 3.09
C ASP A 218 -4.12 18.15 1.66
N ALA A 219 -4.47 17.34 0.64
CA ALA A 219 -4.44 17.76 -0.76
C ALA A 219 -5.65 18.58 -1.21
N THR A 220 -6.84 18.33 -0.65
CA THR A 220 -8.11 18.89 -1.18
C THR A 220 -8.77 19.92 -0.29
N GLY A 221 -8.54 19.86 1.03
CA GLY A 221 -9.25 20.63 2.04
C GLY A 221 -10.75 20.29 2.16
N ASP A 222 -11.22 19.18 1.57
CA ASP A 222 -12.64 18.83 1.56
C ASP A 222 -13.09 18.26 2.92
N ILE A 223 -13.31 19.16 3.89
CA ILE A 223 -13.88 18.79 5.18
C ILE A 223 -15.33 18.29 5.06
N THR A 224 -16.06 18.71 4.03
CA THR A 224 -17.47 18.37 3.88
C THR A 224 -17.67 16.88 3.60
N PHE A 225 -16.73 16.25 2.89
CA PHE A 225 -16.71 14.81 2.70
C PHE A 225 -16.70 14.03 4.01
N PHE A 226 -15.81 14.38 4.95
CA PHE A 226 -15.66 13.70 6.24
C PHE A 226 -16.87 13.85 7.18
N GLN A 227 -17.80 14.78 6.88
CA GLN A 227 -19.00 15.04 7.69
C GLN A 227 -20.23 14.24 7.24
N LYS A 228 -20.20 13.57 6.09
CA LYS A 228 -21.40 13.03 5.43
C LYS A 228 -21.72 11.58 5.75
N PHE A 229 -20.72 10.72 5.74
CA PHE A 229 -20.89 9.27 5.72
C PHE A 229 -20.30 8.63 6.97
N ASN A 230 -19.74 7.43 6.84
CA ASN A 230 -19.32 6.58 7.94
C ASN A 230 -17.91 6.84 8.46
N TRP A 231 -17.23 7.90 8.02
CA TRP A 231 -15.84 8.13 8.40
C TRP A 231 -15.66 8.29 9.92
N VAL A 232 -16.51 9.07 10.59
CA VAL A 232 -16.45 9.24 12.06
C VAL A 232 -16.66 7.91 12.78
N ASN A 233 -17.68 7.14 12.38
CA ASN A 233 -17.97 5.82 12.97
C ASN A 233 -16.82 4.83 12.76
N ALA A 234 -16.15 4.88 11.60
CA ALA A 234 -14.98 4.06 11.33
C ALA A 234 -13.81 4.44 12.25
N ILE A 235 -13.59 5.74 12.50
CA ILE A 235 -12.57 6.20 13.47
C ILE A 235 -12.89 5.72 14.89
N GLU A 236 -14.13 5.80 15.34
CA GLU A 236 -14.55 5.25 16.65
C GLU A 236 -14.27 3.75 16.75
N THR A 237 -14.54 3.01 15.67
CA THR A 237 -14.28 1.57 15.59
C THR A 237 -12.79 1.26 15.62
N ILE A 238 -11.96 2.05 14.93
CA ILE A 238 -10.49 1.93 14.97
C ILE A 238 -9.97 2.17 16.38
N ILE A 239 -10.43 3.22 17.07
CA ILE A 239 -10.03 3.51 18.45
C ILE A 239 -10.39 2.35 19.37
N SER A 240 -11.65 1.91 19.34
CA SER A 240 -12.11 0.78 20.16
C SER A 240 -11.31 -0.51 19.91
N THR A 241 -11.06 -0.83 18.64
CA THR A 241 -10.29 -2.02 18.23
C THR A 241 -8.85 -1.95 18.71
N THR A 242 -8.19 -0.81 18.51
CA THR A 242 -6.77 -0.65 18.88
C THR A 242 -6.55 -0.52 20.39
N GLU A 243 -7.48 0.08 21.12
CA GLU A 243 -7.47 0.08 22.59
C GLU A 243 -7.65 -1.33 23.16
N ALA A 244 -8.53 -2.16 22.58
CA ALA A 244 -8.69 -3.56 22.98
C ALA A 244 -7.39 -4.36 22.82
N LEU A 245 -6.57 -4.02 21.83
CA LEU A 245 -5.30 -4.66 21.53
C LEU A 245 -4.10 -4.13 22.33
N LEU A 246 -4.32 -3.19 23.27
CA LEU A 246 -3.33 -2.81 24.28
C LEU A 246 -3.18 -3.87 25.40
N ILE A 247 -4.11 -4.82 25.46
CA ILE A 247 -4.13 -5.84 26.50
C ILE A 247 -2.90 -6.77 26.44
N GLY A 248 -2.22 -6.91 27.58
CA GLY A 248 -1.12 -7.87 27.74
C GLY A 248 -1.61 -9.30 27.88
N THR A 249 -0.71 -10.27 27.72
CA THR A 249 -1.04 -11.71 27.83
C THR A 249 -1.49 -12.12 29.22
N TYR A 250 -0.90 -11.54 30.26
CA TYR A 250 -1.23 -11.80 31.66
C TYR A 250 -1.76 -10.53 32.31
N ALA A 251 -2.79 -10.66 33.14
CA ALA A 251 -3.22 -9.62 34.06
C ALA A 251 -2.26 -9.51 35.25
N ALA A 252 -2.38 -8.43 36.02
CA ALA A 252 -1.57 -8.19 37.23
C ALA A 252 -1.59 -9.33 38.27
N ASN A 253 -2.65 -10.15 38.33
CA ASN A 253 -2.76 -11.30 39.24
C ASN A 253 -2.17 -12.61 38.66
N GLY A 254 -1.62 -12.58 37.44
CA GLY A 254 -1.05 -13.72 36.73
C GLY A 254 -2.04 -14.57 35.92
N SER A 255 -3.34 -14.24 35.91
CA SER A 255 -4.29 -14.93 35.02
C SER A 255 -4.05 -14.53 33.56
N VAL A 256 -4.28 -15.46 32.64
CA VAL A 256 -4.18 -15.21 31.20
C VAL A 256 -5.39 -14.38 30.75
N ASN A 257 -5.14 -13.24 30.12
CA ASN A 257 -6.16 -12.44 29.48
C ASN A 257 -6.64 -13.10 28.18
N THR A 258 -7.93 -13.01 27.88
CA THR A 258 -8.46 -13.42 26.58
C THR A 258 -7.94 -12.47 25.50
N SER A 259 -7.30 -13.01 24.45
CA SER A 259 -6.90 -12.20 23.30
C SER A 259 -8.15 -11.74 22.55
N PRO A 260 -8.27 -10.43 22.21
CA PRO A 260 -9.42 -9.92 21.48
C PRO A 260 -9.46 -10.43 20.03
N TYR A 261 -8.32 -10.89 19.52
CA TYR A 261 -8.16 -11.51 18.22
C TYR A 261 -7.34 -12.80 18.32
N THR A 262 -7.74 -13.82 17.56
CA THR A 262 -6.97 -15.05 17.35
C THR A 262 -7.01 -15.50 15.90
N TRP A 263 -5.97 -16.19 15.42
CA TRP A 263 -5.93 -16.71 14.05
C TRP A 263 -5.12 -18.00 13.92
N GLN A 264 -5.66 -18.96 13.15
CA GLN A 264 -4.99 -20.20 12.80
C GLN A 264 -5.33 -20.62 11.36
N ARG A 265 -4.28 -21.00 10.62
CA ARG A 265 -4.36 -21.62 9.30
C ARG A 265 -3.72 -23.00 9.34
N GLU A 266 -4.27 -23.93 8.56
CA GLU A 266 -3.60 -25.20 8.26
C GLU A 266 -2.56 -24.97 7.16
N THR A 267 -1.29 -24.98 7.51
CA THR A 267 -0.19 -24.58 6.62
C THR A 267 1.13 -25.21 7.03
N THR A 268 2.07 -25.30 6.10
CA THR A 268 3.47 -25.69 6.34
C THR A 268 4.39 -24.49 6.57
N SER A 269 3.93 -23.26 6.32
CA SER A 269 4.67 -22.04 6.62
C SER A 269 4.38 -21.56 8.04
N SER A 270 5.43 -21.33 8.83
CA SER A 270 5.29 -20.80 10.18
C SER A 270 4.83 -19.34 10.23
N THR A 271 4.97 -18.59 9.13
CA THR A 271 4.53 -17.19 9.06
C THR A 271 3.04 -17.07 8.74
N GLU A 272 2.40 -18.15 8.28
CA GLU A 272 1.01 -18.15 7.84
C GLU A 272 0.01 -18.50 8.95
N THR A 273 0.48 -18.67 10.20
CA THR A 273 -0.34 -19.05 11.35
C THR A 273 0.24 -18.50 12.66
N LEU A 274 -0.55 -18.37 13.72
CA LEU A 274 -0.10 -17.84 15.00
C LEU A 274 0.14 -18.94 16.04
N SER A 275 1.18 -18.76 16.86
CA SER A 275 1.47 -19.61 18.02
C SER A 275 0.41 -19.47 19.13
N ASN A 276 0.52 -20.29 20.18
CA ASN A 276 -0.31 -20.22 21.40
C ASN A 276 -1.82 -20.25 21.09
N THR A 277 -2.25 -21.26 20.32
CA THR A 277 -3.66 -21.47 19.94
C THR A 277 -4.25 -20.23 19.26
N GLY A 278 -3.47 -19.63 18.36
CA GLY A 278 -3.88 -18.48 17.58
C GLY A 278 -3.71 -17.11 18.24
N ALA A 279 -3.25 -17.03 19.49
CA ALA A 279 -3.06 -15.74 20.18
C ALA A 279 -1.71 -15.04 19.85
N GLY A 280 -0.78 -15.75 19.21
CA GLY A 280 0.59 -15.28 18.94
C GLY A 280 1.48 -15.28 20.19
N ASN A 281 2.71 -14.79 20.05
CA ASN A 281 3.70 -14.79 21.16
C ASN A 281 3.32 -13.80 22.28
N PRO A 282 3.66 -14.07 23.56
CA PRO A 282 3.24 -13.24 24.69
C PRO A 282 3.68 -11.76 24.60
N VAL A 283 2.85 -10.88 25.15
CA VAL A 283 3.05 -9.42 25.19
C VAL A 283 2.90 -8.92 26.62
N GLN A 284 3.81 -8.05 27.05
CA GLN A 284 3.75 -7.43 28.37
C GLN A 284 2.60 -6.42 28.45
N GLU A 285 1.86 -6.43 29.57
CA GLU A 285 0.84 -5.43 29.87
C GLU A 285 1.47 -4.04 30.14
N GLY A 286 0.77 -2.97 29.75
CA GLY A 286 1.15 -1.60 30.13
C GLY A 286 2.31 -0.99 29.33
N THR A 287 2.65 -1.56 28.17
CA THR A 287 3.67 -0.98 27.27
C THR A 287 3.16 0.29 26.57
N GLY A 288 1.84 0.38 26.32
CA GLY A 288 1.22 1.44 25.53
C GLY A 288 1.40 1.27 24.01
N LEU A 289 2.00 0.16 23.57
CA LEU A 289 2.08 -0.22 22.16
C LEU A 289 0.89 -1.12 21.80
N ILE A 290 0.35 -0.91 20.60
CA ILE A 290 -0.74 -1.71 20.05
C ILE A 290 -0.13 -2.98 19.44
N ARG A 291 -0.74 -4.13 19.71
CA ARG A 291 -0.36 -5.40 19.10
C ARG A 291 -0.65 -5.36 17.60
N SER A 292 0.17 -6.05 16.80
CA SER A 292 -0.13 -6.44 15.42
C SER A 292 0.12 -7.94 15.35
N ALA A 293 -0.84 -8.71 14.84
CA ALA A 293 -0.65 -10.16 14.74
C ALA A 293 0.24 -10.49 13.53
N PHE A 294 0.00 -9.81 12.43
CA PHE A 294 0.74 -9.92 11.18
C PHE A 294 1.42 -8.58 10.82
N ARG A 295 2.38 -8.66 9.90
CA ARG A 295 3.13 -7.55 9.30
C ARG A 295 2.46 -7.13 7.99
N PRO A 296 2.86 -6.01 7.37
CA PRO A 296 2.41 -5.64 6.03
C PRO A 296 2.84 -6.60 4.91
N SER A 297 3.64 -7.63 5.21
CA SER A 297 3.93 -8.76 4.32
C SER A 297 2.92 -9.91 4.44
N ASP A 298 1.85 -9.73 5.20
CA ASP A 298 0.90 -10.76 5.61
C ASP A 298 1.56 -11.93 6.40
N ASP A 299 2.82 -11.79 6.82
CA ASP A 299 3.53 -12.74 7.68
C ASP A 299 3.29 -12.46 9.17
N ALA A 300 3.16 -13.51 9.97
CA ALA A 300 3.03 -13.40 11.43
C ALA A 300 4.24 -12.66 12.04
N THR A 301 3.94 -11.75 12.97
CA THR A 301 4.97 -11.10 13.79
C THR A 301 5.69 -12.12 14.69
N ILE A 302 6.98 -11.91 14.96
CA ILE A 302 7.67 -12.70 15.99
C ILE A 302 7.29 -12.14 17.36
N TYR A 303 7.43 -10.84 17.56
CA TYR A 303 6.88 -10.15 18.73
C TYR A 303 5.80 -9.18 18.28
N GLN A 304 4.63 -9.23 18.92
CA GLN A 304 3.45 -8.54 18.39
C GLN A 304 3.47 -7.02 18.57
N LEU A 305 4.39 -6.45 19.36
CA LEU A 305 4.56 -4.99 19.42
C LEU A 305 5.44 -4.55 18.25
N PHE A 306 4.84 -4.55 17.07
CA PHE A 306 5.44 -4.23 15.80
C PHE A 306 5.64 -2.71 15.67
N ILE A 307 6.90 -2.28 15.70
CA ILE A 307 7.27 -0.87 15.85
C ILE A 307 6.87 -0.03 14.63
N PRO A 308 7.19 -0.41 13.37
CA PRO A 308 6.76 0.32 12.19
C PRO A 308 5.24 0.57 12.08
N ALA A 309 4.37 -0.41 12.36
CA ALA A 309 2.94 -0.17 12.33
C ALA A 309 2.47 0.79 13.43
N ASN A 310 3.06 0.71 14.64
CA ASN A 310 2.79 1.69 15.69
C ASN A 310 3.27 3.11 15.30
N MET A 311 4.38 3.22 14.55
CA MET A 311 4.84 4.50 13.99
C MET A 311 3.82 5.06 13.00
N MET A 312 3.40 4.26 12.03
CA MET A 312 2.42 4.65 11.01
C MET A 312 1.08 5.04 11.66
N PHE A 313 0.54 4.20 12.52
CA PHE A 313 -0.73 4.42 13.20
C PHE A 313 -0.72 5.71 14.01
N SER A 314 0.28 5.92 14.88
CA SER A 314 0.36 7.13 15.70
C SER A 314 0.58 8.40 14.88
N ARG A 315 1.29 8.32 13.75
CA ARG A 315 1.47 9.46 12.85
C ARG A 315 0.15 9.87 12.20
N TYR A 316 -0.59 8.92 11.62
CA TYR A 316 -1.80 9.26 10.88
C TYR A 316 -3.00 9.47 11.80
N LEU A 317 -3.04 8.86 12.98
CA LEU A 317 -4.04 9.19 14.01
C LEU A 317 -3.94 10.65 14.45
N GLU A 318 -2.72 11.18 14.61
CA GLU A 318 -2.47 12.60 14.89
C GLU A 318 -2.82 13.52 13.71
N SER A 319 -2.74 13.03 12.48
CA SER A 319 -3.22 13.79 11.32
C SER A 319 -4.75 13.86 11.33
N CYS A 320 -5.41 12.71 11.48
CA CYS A 320 -6.86 12.62 11.46
C CYS A 320 -7.53 13.28 12.67
N SER A 321 -6.84 13.44 13.81
CA SER A 321 -7.37 14.21 14.95
C SER A 321 -7.65 15.66 14.54
N LYS A 322 -6.82 16.25 13.67
CA LYS A 322 -7.01 17.62 13.15
C LYS A 322 -8.18 17.74 12.17
N ILE A 323 -8.50 16.65 11.46
CA ILE A 323 -9.71 16.55 10.63
C ILE A 323 -10.92 16.46 11.56
N MET A 324 -10.87 15.56 12.54
CA MET A 324 -11.94 15.35 13.52
C MET A 324 -12.29 16.63 14.30
N ALA A 325 -11.29 17.43 14.68
CA ALA A 325 -11.47 18.72 15.36
C ALA A 325 -12.33 19.73 14.58
N GLN A 326 -12.43 19.58 13.26
CA GLN A 326 -13.23 20.45 12.39
C GLN A 326 -14.66 19.94 12.19
N ILE A 327 -14.99 18.77 12.72
CA ILE A 327 -16.33 18.20 12.68
C ILE A 327 -17.10 18.64 13.92
N TYR A 328 -18.25 19.28 13.71
CA TYR A 328 -19.08 19.79 14.80
C TYR A 328 -19.47 18.66 15.78
N GLY A 329 -19.22 18.88 17.07
CA GLY A 329 -19.55 17.94 18.14
C GLY A 329 -18.52 16.83 18.37
N GLN A 330 -17.40 16.80 17.64
CA GLN A 330 -16.39 15.74 17.71
C GLN A 330 -15.09 16.15 18.43
N GLN A 331 -15.12 17.22 19.23
CA GLN A 331 -13.94 17.71 19.94
C GLN A 331 -13.38 16.65 20.91
N ASP A 332 -14.23 15.96 21.66
CA ASP A 332 -13.79 14.95 22.63
C ASP A 332 -13.10 13.77 21.93
N LEU A 333 -13.64 13.31 20.80
CA LEU A 333 -13.02 12.25 19.99
C LEU A 333 -11.69 12.72 19.39
N SER A 334 -11.63 13.95 18.88
CA SER A 334 -10.37 14.56 18.42
C SER A 334 -9.29 14.59 19.52
N ASP A 335 -9.65 15.06 20.71
CA ASP A 335 -8.72 15.15 21.84
C ASP A 335 -8.25 13.76 22.29
N HIS A 336 -9.14 12.77 22.24
CA HIS A 336 -8.79 11.38 22.50
C HIS A 336 -7.79 10.85 21.45
N MET A 337 -8.06 11.03 20.16
CA MET A 337 -7.15 10.63 19.07
C MET A 337 -5.75 11.26 19.23
N HIS A 338 -5.68 12.57 19.51
CA HIS A 338 -4.43 13.29 19.74
C HIS A 338 -3.64 12.72 20.94
N THR A 339 -4.34 12.50 22.06
CA THR A 339 -3.74 11.97 23.28
C THR A 339 -3.23 10.54 23.07
N PHE A 340 -4.00 9.71 22.37
CA PHE A 340 -3.63 8.33 22.09
C PHE A 340 -2.45 8.23 21.13
N ALA A 341 -2.44 9.02 20.06
CA ALA A 341 -1.30 9.13 19.16
C ALA A 341 -0.02 9.52 19.91
N SER A 342 -0.12 10.52 20.80
CA SER A 342 1.01 10.99 21.62
C SER A 342 1.51 9.92 22.59
N SER A 343 0.61 9.15 23.21
CA SER A 343 0.98 8.08 24.15
C SER A 343 1.70 6.92 23.44
N ILE A 344 1.26 6.54 22.24
CA ILE A 344 1.92 5.52 21.41
C ILE A 344 3.33 5.99 21.00
N ARG A 345 3.51 7.26 20.61
CA ARG A 345 4.84 7.82 20.30
C ARG A 345 5.78 7.74 21.50
N ALA A 346 5.29 8.03 22.70
CA ALA A 346 6.05 7.88 23.93
C ALA A 346 6.41 6.41 24.21
N ALA A 347 5.46 5.48 23.99
CA ALA A 347 5.68 4.05 24.12
C ALA A 347 6.74 3.52 23.13
N ILE A 348 6.71 3.94 21.87
CA ILE A 348 7.73 3.62 20.85
C ILE A 348 9.11 4.10 21.32
N THR A 349 9.20 5.32 21.85
CA THR A 349 10.48 5.85 22.35
C THR A 349 11.02 5.03 23.52
N LYS A 350 10.14 4.60 24.43
CA LYS A 350 10.50 3.86 25.63
C LYS A 350 10.86 2.39 25.35
N HIS A 351 10.12 1.74 24.46
CA HIS A 351 10.18 0.29 24.26
C HIS A 351 10.77 -0.11 22.92
N GLY A 352 10.59 0.70 21.87
CA GLY A 352 11.04 0.40 20.51
C GLY A 352 12.48 0.79 20.20
N ILE A 353 13.14 1.58 21.05
CA ILE A 353 14.55 1.97 20.88
C ILE A 353 15.45 1.05 21.72
N VAL A 354 16.38 0.36 21.06
CA VAL A 354 17.32 -0.58 21.69
C VAL A 354 18.77 -0.17 21.47
N ASN A 355 19.67 -0.65 22.33
CA ASN A 355 21.10 -0.41 22.18
C ASN A 355 21.72 -1.52 21.32
N ASP A 356 22.23 -1.13 20.16
CA ASP A 356 23.03 -1.95 19.27
C ASP A 356 24.53 -1.78 19.55
N PRO A 357 25.31 -2.87 19.63
CA PRO A 357 26.75 -2.80 19.93
C PRO A 357 27.60 -2.12 18.84
N VAL A 358 27.13 -2.09 17.59
CA VAL A 358 27.83 -1.50 16.43
C VAL A 358 27.24 -0.15 16.05
N TYR A 359 25.91 -0.06 16.04
CA TYR A 359 25.18 1.09 15.50
C TYR A 359 24.70 2.09 16.56
N GLY A 360 24.87 1.79 17.85
CA GLY A 360 24.36 2.63 18.95
C GLY A 360 22.86 2.48 19.13
N LYS A 361 22.13 3.56 19.41
CA LYS A 361 20.66 3.48 19.52
C LYS A 361 20.04 3.25 18.15
N VAL A 362 19.24 2.20 18.02
CA VAL A 362 18.46 1.85 16.82
C VAL A 362 17.02 1.53 17.21
N TYR A 363 16.10 1.64 16.26
CA TYR A 363 14.76 1.08 16.43
C TYR A 363 14.78 -0.44 16.21
N ALA A 364 14.15 -1.18 17.12
CA ALA A 364 13.82 -2.58 16.90
C ALA A 364 12.65 -2.68 15.91
N TYR A 365 12.59 -3.78 15.16
CA TYR A 365 11.46 -4.04 14.25
C TYR A 365 10.24 -4.49 15.05
N GLU A 366 10.44 -5.35 16.04
CA GLU A 366 9.40 -5.88 16.93
C GLU A 366 9.94 -6.04 18.35
N VAL A 367 9.08 -5.84 19.34
CA VAL A 367 9.39 -6.07 20.77
C VAL A 367 8.25 -6.79 21.48
N ASP A 368 8.51 -7.39 22.64
CA ASP A 368 7.49 -8.08 23.46
C ASP A 368 7.12 -7.33 24.75
N GLY A 369 7.89 -6.29 25.09
CA GLY A 369 7.81 -5.56 26.36
C GLY A 369 8.54 -6.25 27.52
N PHE A 370 8.73 -7.57 27.49
CA PHE A 370 9.50 -8.31 28.50
C PHE A 370 11.02 -8.11 28.38
N GLY A 371 11.48 -7.55 27.26
CA GLY A 371 12.87 -7.18 27.02
C GLY A 371 13.46 -7.82 25.77
N SER A 372 12.70 -8.65 25.05
CA SER A 372 13.12 -9.19 23.77
C SER A 372 12.91 -8.15 22.66
N ALA A 373 13.84 -8.14 21.71
CA ALA A 373 13.78 -7.26 20.55
C ALA A 373 14.27 -8.00 19.30
N ASN A 374 13.44 -8.00 18.27
CA ASN A 374 13.81 -8.43 16.93
C ASN A 374 14.47 -7.25 16.20
N ARG A 375 15.73 -7.40 15.81
CA ARG A 375 16.47 -6.40 15.02
C ARG A 375 16.60 -6.92 13.59
N MET A 376 15.76 -6.38 12.71
CA MET A 376 15.74 -6.61 11.27
C MET A 376 15.02 -5.42 10.61
N ASP A 377 14.77 -5.51 9.31
CA ASP A 377 13.68 -4.79 8.65
C ASP A 377 13.10 -5.68 7.56
N ASP A 378 11.90 -5.33 7.11
CA ASP A 378 11.20 -5.98 6.01
C ASP A 378 10.96 -4.97 4.88
N ALA A 379 10.73 -5.44 3.67
CA ALA A 379 10.51 -4.60 2.50
C ALA A 379 9.15 -3.88 2.52
N ASN A 380 8.13 -4.50 3.11
CA ASN A 380 6.77 -3.99 3.05
C ASN A 380 6.58 -2.78 3.97
N ILE A 381 5.79 -1.80 3.51
CA ILE A 381 5.54 -0.55 4.23
C ILE A 381 4.27 -0.72 5.06
N PRO A 382 4.27 -0.37 6.36
CA PRO A 382 5.31 0.36 7.08
C PRO A 382 6.53 -0.50 7.46
N SER A 383 7.72 0.02 7.12
CA SER A 383 9.03 -0.50 7.54
C SER A 383 9.82 0.54 8.33
N LEU A 384 10.88 0.12 9.03
CA LEU A 384 11.75 1.07 9.73
C LEU A 384 12.45 2.01 8.74
N LEU A 385 12.84 1.49 7.57
CA LEU A 385 13.44 2.29 6.49
C LEU A 385 12.50 3.40 6.00
N ALA A 386 11.19 3.11 5.94
CA ALA A 386 10.13 4.01 5.49
C ALA A 386 9.68 5.06 6.51
N ALA A 387 10.19 5.04 7.75
CA ALA A 387 9.71 5.96 8.79
C ALA A 387 9.73 7.46 8.41
N PRO A 388 10.73 7.99 7.65
CA PRO A 388 10.66 9.37 7.16
C PRO A 388 9.71 9.57 5.99
N PHE A 389 9.53 8.56 5.14
CA PHE A 389 8.57 8.60 4.03
C PHE A 389 7.14 8.75 4.56
N LEU A 390 6.80 8.02 5.63
CA LEU A 390 5.53 8.16 6.38
C LEU A 390 5.40 9.49 7.13
N GLY A 391 6.44 10.34 7.14
CA GLY A 391 6.48 11.56 7.94
C GLY A 391 6.49 11.34 9.46
N TYR A 392 6.84 10.14 9.94
CA TYR A 392 6.91 9.84 11.38
C TYR A 392 8.20 10.41 12.03
N LEU A 393 9.32 10.34 11.30
CA LEU A 393 10.63 10.87 11.70
C LEU A 393 11.19 11.83 10.64
N SER A 394 12.08 12.72 11.06
CA SER A 394 12.95 13.41 10.11
C SER A 394 13.93 12.42 9.50
N VAL A 395 14.22 12.55 8.20
CA VAL A 395 15.31 11.80 7.56
C VAL A 395 16.66 12.05 8.26
N ASN A 396 16.83 13.19 8.95
CA ASN A 396 18.04 13.53 9.70
C ASN A 396 18.00 13.08 11.17
N ASP A 397 16.96 12.38 11.62
CA ASP A 397 16.93 11.85 12.98
C ASP A 397 18.12 10.91 13.23
N THR A 398 18.80 11.10 14.37
CA THR A 398 20.05 10.37 14.65
C THR A 398 19.81 8.87 14.84
N ILE A 399 18.70 8.50 15.49
CA ILE A 399 18.37 7.09 15.75
C ILE A 399 17.91 6.44 14.45
N TYR A 400 17.12 7.13 13.63
CA TYR A 400 16.79 6.70 12.28
C TYR A 400 18.06 6.48 11.44
N GLN A 401 19.01 7.40 11.43
CA GLN A 401 20.25 7.24 10.65
C GLN A 401 21.10 6.07 11.12
N ASN A 402 21.16 5.79 12.42
CA ASN A 402 21.78 4.57 12.94
C ASN A 402 21.03 3.32 12.48
N THR A 403 19.70 3.35 12.56
CA THR A 403 18.82 2.25 12.15
C THR A 403 18.96 1.99 10.65
N ARG A 404 18.92 3.02 9.79
CA ARG A 404 19.15 2.94 8.34
C ARG A 404 20.47 2.27 8.00
N LYS A 405 21.55 2.65 8.70
CA LYS A 405 22.88 2.01 8.52
C LYS A 405 22.88 0.53 8.88
N PHE A 406 22.15 0.15 9.93
CA PHE A 406 21.95 -1.26 10.30
C PHE A 406 21.15 -2.01 9.22
N ILE A 407 20.00 -1.45 8.82
CA ILE A 407 19.07 -2.04 7.86
C ILE A 407 19.72 -2.32 6.52
N LEU A 408 20.52 -1.37 6.01
CA LEU A 408 21.19 -1.43 4.70
C LEU A 408 22.59 -2.07 4.81
N SER A 409 22.76 -3.03 5.72
CA SER A 409 24.03 -3.73 5.94
C SER A 409 23.82 -5.24 6.07
N LYS A 410 24.95 -5.97 6.09
CA LYS A 410 24.95 -7.42 6.30
C LYS A 410 24.41 -7.86 7.67
N ASP A 411 24.26 -6.92 8.61
CA ASP A 411 23.83 -7.21 9.97
C ASP A 411 22.30 -7.26 10.07
N ASN A 412 21.58 -6.72 9.07
CA ASN A 412 20.17 -7.05 8.84
C ASN A 412 20.07 -8.42 8.14
N PRO A 413 19.44 -9.44 8.75
CA PRO A 413 19.34 -10.78 8.16
C PRO A 413 18.61 -10.82 6.81
N TYR A 414 17.77 -9.81 6.52
CA TYR A 414 16.98 -9.73 5.29
C TYR A 414 17.51 -8.67 4.31
N PHE A 415 18.70 -8.10 4.52
CA PHE A 415 19.36 -7.30 3.49
C PHE A 415 20.06 -8.19 2.47
N MET A 416 19.39 -8.42 1.35
CA MET A 416 19.84 -9.29 0.27
C MET A 416 20.92 -8.59 -0.54
N ARG A 417 21.99 -9.31 -0.88
CA ARG A 417 23.15 -8.74 -1.57
C ARG A 417 23.63 -9.66 -2.68
N GLY A 418 23.83 -9.08 -3.86
CA GLY A 418 24.29 -9.79 -5.05
C GLY A 418 24.54 -8.84 -6.22
N PRO A 419 25.00 -9.38 -7.36
CA PRO A 419 25.37 -8.58 -8.53
C PRO A 419 24.17 -7.94 -9.27
N VAL A 420 22.95 -8.41 -9.05
CA VAL A 420 21.75 -7.92 -9.75
C VAL A 420 21.08 -6.76 -9.00
N ILE A 421 20.74 -6.99 -7.72
CA ILE A 421 20.02 -6.01 -6.90
C ILE A 421 20.36 -6.21 -5.41
N ASN A 422 20.50 -5.10 -4.70
CA ASN A 422 20.85 -5.06 -3.28
C ASN A 422 19.78 -4.31 -2.48
N ALA A 423 18.82 -5.04 -1.93
CA ALA A 423 17.66 -4.48 -1.24
C ALA A 423 17.24 -5.33 -0.04
N VAL A 424 16.48 -4.73 0.87
CA VAL A 424 15.78 -5.48 1.92
C VAL A 424 14.73 -6.38 1.24
N GLY A 425 14.61 -7.61 1.71
CA GLY A 425 13.52 -8.52 1.37
C GLY A 425 12.71 -8.84 2.62
N GLY A 426 12.44 -10.13 2.85
CA GLY A 426 11.70 -10.58 4.01
C GLY A 426 11.60 -12.11 4.07
N PRO A 427 10.99 -12.65 5.13
CA PRO A 427 10.73 -14.09 5.22
C PRO A 427 9.66 -14.57 4.23
N HIS A 428 8.78 -13.69 3.73
CA HIS A 428 7.66 -14.03 2.85
C HIS A 428 8.07 -14.87 1.62
N VAL A 429 9.01 -14.35 0.81
CA VAL A 429 9.60 -15.10 -0.32
C VAL A 429 10.91 -15.80 0.10
N GLY A 430 11.57 -15.28 1.13
CA GLY A 430 12.73 -15.89 1.78
C GLY A 430 14.09 -15.37 1.30
N PRO A 431 15.18 -16.00 1.77
CA PRO A 431 16.55 -15.52 1.55
C PRO A 431 16.96 -15.40 0.08
N GLY A 432 17.72 -14.35 -0.24
CA GLY A 432 18.23 -14.06 -1.59
C GLY A 432 17.23 -13.34 -2.51
N ARG A 433 15.99 -13.14 -2.06
CA ARG A 433 14.91 -12.47 -2.78
C ARG A 433 14.80 -11.01 -2.33
N ALA A 434 15.45 -10.11 -3.06
CA ALA A 434 15.46 -8.69 -2.77
C ALA A 434 14.19 -8.03 -3.32
N TRP A 435 13.57 -7.11 -2.60
CA TRP A 435 12.34 -6.48 -3.04
C TRP A 435 12.62 -5.08 -3.58
N PRO A 436 12.27 -4.77 -4.85
CA PRO A 436 12.42 -3.44 -5.42
C PRO A 436 11.72 -2.34 -4.61
N MET A 437 10.64 -2.66 -3.91
CA MET A 437 9.92 -1.73 -3.02
C MET A 437 10.85 -1.10 -1.97
N ALA A 438 11.72 -1.91 -1.34
CA ALA A 438 12.69 -1.41 -0.37
C ALA A 438 13.76 -0.51 -1.02
N SER A 439 14.15 -0.80 -2.26
CA SER A 439 15.04 0.06 -3.05
C SER A 439 14.38 1.41 -3.37
N ILE A 440 13.09 1.42 -3.70
CA ILE A 440 12.33 2.65 -3.94
C ILE A 440 12.26 3.49 -2.66
N ILE A 441 11.96 2.87 -1.51
CA ILE A 441 11.96 3.56 -0.22
C ILE A 441 13.35 4.06 0.15
N ARG A 442 14.41 3.30 -0.12
CA ARG A 442 15.79 3.73 0.06
C ARG A 442 16.08 5.03 -0.70
N ILE A 443 15.58 5.17 -1.92
CA ILE A 443 15.69 6.38 -2.76
C ILE A 443 14.88 7.54 -2.16
N LEU A 444 13.60 7.31 -1.85
CA LEU A 444 12.69 8.32 -1.26
C LEU A 444 13.24 8.91 0.05
N THR A 445 14.04 8.12 0.77
CA THR A 445 14.65 8.50 2.04
C THR A 445 16.15 8.80 1.95
N SER A 446 16.68 9.03 0.74
CA SER A 446 18.06 9.45 0.51
C SER A 446 18.14 10.87 -0.07
N SER A 447 19.20 11.59 0.27
CA SER A 447 19.60 12.84 -0.38
C SER A 447 20.95 12.73 -1.10
N SER A 448 21.50 11.52 -1.24
CA SER A 448 22.76 11.29 -1.95
C SER A 448 22.50 10.95 -3.41
N PRO A 449 22.89 11.81 -4.38
CA PRO A 449 22.70 11.51 -5.81
C PRO A 449 23.38 10.21 -6.23
N THR A 450 24.51 9.86 -5.60
CA THR A 450 25.23 8.60 -5.87
C THR A 450 24.44 7.38 -5.38
N GLU A 451 23.88 7.43 -4.17
CA GLU A 451 23.03 6.35 -3.67
C GLU A 451 21.82 6.18 -4.58
N ILE A 452 21.12 7.28 -4.88
CA ILE A 452 19.92 7.30 -5.72
C ILE A 452 20.21 6.72 -7.11
N TYR A 453 21.27 7.20 -7.78
CA TYR A 453 21.66 6.70 -9.09
C TYR A 453 21.96 5.20 -9.06
N SER A 454 22.75 4.73 -8.09
CA SER A 454 23.13 3.31 -8.00
C SER A 454 21.93 2.40 -7.76
N THR A 455 21.02 2.79 -6.86
CA THR A 455 19.83 2.02 -6.53
C THR A 455 18.82 2.04 -7.68
N LEU A 456 18.64 3.18 -8.35
CA LEU A 456 17.76 3.27 -9.52
C LEU A 456 18.30 2.46 -10.69
N LYS A 457 19.63 2.42 -10.88
CA LYS A 457 20.27 1.58 -11.90
C LYS A 457 19.98 0.10 -11.70
N GLU A 458 20.06 -0.39 -10.46
CA GLU A 458 19.73 -1.79 -10.14
C GLU A 458 18.29 -2.09 -10.54
N ILE A 459 17.31 -1.25 -10.15
CA ILE A 459 15.90 -1.41 -10.51
C ILE A 459 15.71 -1.47 -12.03
N VAL A 460 16.28 -0.52 -12.78
CA VAL A 460 16.12 -0.46 -14.26
C VAL A 460 16.65 -1.75 -14.91
N SER A 461 17.78 -2.25 -14.42
CA SER A 461 18.44 -3.42 -15.00
C SER A 461 17.79 -4.77 -14.64
N SER A 462 16.94 -4.82 -13.61
CA SER A 462 16.46 -6.08 -13.02
C SER A 462 15.02 -6.44 -13.37
N THR A 463 14.37 -5.75 -14.33
CA THR A 463 12.95 -5.97 -14.66
C THR A 463 12.67 -7.20 -15.52
N ASP A 464 13.70 -7.99 -15.86
CA ASP A 464 13.62 -9.12 -16.79
C ASP A 464 13.06 -8.76 -18.18
N GLY A 465 13.32 -7.52 -18.63
CA GLY A 465 12.84 -6.98 -19.90
C GLY A 465 11.34 -6.65 -19.93
N LEU A 466 10.60 -6.91 -18.84
CA LEU A 466 9.17 -6.63 -18.76
C LEU A 466 8.88 -5.14 -18.52
N GLY A 467 9.81 -4.41 -17.90
CA GLY A 467 9.62 -2.99 -17.60
C GLY A 467 8.48 -2.72 -16.61
N LEU A 468 8.27 -3.63 -15.67
CA LEU A 468 7.40 -3.51 -14.49
C LEU A 468 8.24 -3.74 -13.22
N ILE A 469 7.69 -3.33 -12.08
CA ILE A 469 8.27 -3.57 -10.76
C ILE A 469 7.69 -4.86 -10.19
N HIS A 470 8.57 -5.85 -10.02
CA HIS A 470 8.24 -7.14 -9.40
C HIS A 470 8.14 -7.02 -7.88
N GLU A 471 7.50 -8.01 -7.24
CA GLU A 471 7.50 -8.14 -5.78
C GLU A 471 8.91 -8.40 -5.27
N SER A 472 9.55 -9.45 -5.77
CA SER A 472 10.91 -9.81 -5.40
C SER A 472 11.72 -10.26 -6.60
N ILE A 473 13.05 -10.11 -6.51
CA ILE A 473 14.02 -10.49 -7.54
C ILE A 473 15.18 -11.22 -6.86
N ASN A 474 15.66 -12.32 -7.45
CA ASN A 474 16.85 -12.98 -6.96
C ASN A 474 18.08 -12.08 -7.14
N SER A 475 18.77 -11.79 -6.04
CA SER A 475 19.95 -10.92 -6.02
C SER A 475 21.12 -11.37 -6.91
N PHE A 476 21.11 -12.63 -7.40
CA PHE A 476 22.10 -13.19 -8.32
C PHE A 476 21.55 -13.49 -9.73
N ASP A 477 20.23 -13.47 -9.94
CA ASP A 477 19.61 -13.87 -11.20
C ASP A 477 18.32 -13.09 -11.47
N GLN A 478 18.37 -12.10 -12.35
CA GLN A 478 17.22 -11.26 -12.68
C GLN A 478 16.05 -12.00 -13.36
N HIS A 479 16.28 -13.22 -13.87
CA HIS A 479 15.23 -14.04 -14.48
C HIS A 479 14.38 -14.78 -13.45
N GLN A 480 14.71 -14.68 -12.17
CA GLN A 480 13.96 -15.30 -11.07
C GLN A 480 13.32 -14.24 -10.18
N TRP A 481 12.07 -13.93 -10.46
CA TRP A 481 11.26 -12.95 -9.74
C TRP A 481 9.89 -13.51 -9.33
N SER A 482 9.16 -12.79 -8.49
CA SER A 482 7.78 -13.10 -8.09
C SER A 482 6.84 -11.94 -8.42
N ARG A 483 5.57 -12.28 -8.68
CA ARG A 483 4.46 -11.39 -9.07
C ARG A 483 4.79 -10.42 -10.21
N GLN A 484 4.36 -10.80 -11.42
CA GLN A 484 4.48 -10.00 -12.63
C GLN A 484 3.64 -8.72 -12.60
N TRP A 485 2.59 -8.70 -11.77
CA TRP A 485 1.63 -7.61 -11.66
C TRP A 485 1.42 -7.26 -10.19
N PHE A 486 2.29 -6.38 -9.69
CA PHE A 486 2.15 -5.82 -8.35
C PHE A 486 1.88 -4.32 -8.43
N SER A 487 0.60 -3.97 -8.41
CA SER A 487 0.11 -2.61 -8.69
C SER A 487 0.64 -1.57 -7.70
N TRP A 488 0.75 -1.94 -6.42
CA TRP A 488 1.33 -1.08 -5.40
C TRP A 488 2.79 -0.74 -5.68
N ALA A 489 3.65 -1.72 -5.93
CA ALA A 489 5.08 -1.48 -6.20
C ALA A 489 5.29 -0.62 -7.46
N ASN A 490 4.47 -0.84 -8.50
CA ASN A 490 4.43 -0.03 -9.71
C ASN A 490 4.07 1.45 -9.41
N GLY A 491 2.99 1.67 -8.66
CA GLY A 491 2.56 3.01 -8.26
C GLY A 491 3.63 3.74 -7.44
N LEU A 492 4.22 3.06 -6.46
CA LEU A 492 5.27 3.61 -5.59
C LEU A 492 6.52 4.03 -6.40
N PHE A 493 6.89 3.25 -7.42
CA PHE A 493 7.97 3.63 -8.33
C PHE A 493 7.64 4.92 -9.08
N GLY A 494 6.42 5.02 -9.64
CA GLY A 494 5.97 6.23 -10.31
C GLY A 494 5.98 7.46 -9.40
N GLN A 495 5.51 7.31 -8.16
CA GLN A 495 5.56 8.34 -7.13
C GLN A 495 6.99 8.80 -6.83
N MET A 496 7.93 7.86 -6.71
CA MET A 496 9.36 8.16 -6.49
C MET A 496 9.96 8.96 -7.65
N ILE A 497 9.61 8.64 -8.90
CA ILE A 497 10.10 9.42 -10.06
C ILE A 497 9.58 10.86 -9.99
N LEU A 498 8.31 11.07 -9.62
CA LEU A 498 7.76 12.41 -9.43
C LEU A 498 8.41 13.14 -8.24
N ASP A 499 8.71 12.46 -7.14
CA ASP A 499 9.43 13.03 -6.01
C ASP A 499 10.83 13.51 -6.39
N LEU A 500 11.59 12.69 -7.14
CA LEU A 500 12.92 13.07 -7.61
C LEU A 500 12.88 14.34 -8.47
N ASN A 501 11.92 14.42 -9.40
CA ASN A 501 11.72 15.62 -10.22
C ASN A 501 11.39 16.84 -9.35
N ARG A 502 10.46 16.69 -8.40
CA ARG A 502 10.04 17.76 -7.47
C ARG A 502 11.19 18.26 -6.60
N ARG A 503 12.04 17.37 -6.10
CA ARG A 503 13.19 17.72 -5.23
C ARG A 503 14.27 18.51 -5.98
N GLY A 504 14.38 18.31 -7.29
CA GLY A 504 15.27 19.09 -8.16
C GLY A 504 16.75 19.04 -7.74
N GLY A 505 17.52 20.02 -8.19
CA GLY A 505 18.96 20.13 -7.89
C GLY A 505 19.73 18.85 -8.26
N ASP A 506 20.73 18.49 -7.46
CA ASP A 506 21.55 17.30 -7.71
C ASP A 506 20.77 15.99 -7.60
N VAL A 507 19.69 15.97 -6.81
CA VAL A 507 18.81 14.79 -6.67
C VAL A 507 17.98 14.59 -7.93
N GLY A 508 17.31 15.63 -8.41
CA GLY A 508 16.51 15.57 -9.64
C GLY A 508 17.36 15.40 -10.89
N ALA A 509 18.61 15.89 -10.88
CA ALA A 509 19.55 15.70 -11.99
C ALA A 509 19.83 14.23 -12.32
N VAL A 510 19.58 13.30 -11.39
CA VAL A 510 19.69 11.85 -11.64
C VAL A 510 18.74 11.39 -12.76
N LEU A 511 17.58 12.03 -12.93
CA LEU A 511 16.64 11.70 -14.02
C LEU A 511 17.17 12.05 -15.42
N GLY A 512 18.13 12.97 -15.50
CA GLY A 512 18.83 13.32 -16.74
C GLY A 512 20.04 12.42 -17.04
N MET A 513 20.32 11.41 -16.20
CA MET A 513 21.45 10.49 -16.39
C MET A 513 21.05 9.25 -17.19
N SER A 514 22.06 8.57 -17.71
CA SER A 514 21.90 7.28 -18.41
C SER A 514 22.14 6.10 -17.46
N PHE A 515 21.29 5.09 -17.55
CA PHE A 515 21.32 3.85 -16.74
C PHE A 515 21.77 2.62 -17.55
N GLN A 516 22.30 2.90 -18.74
CA GLN A 516 22.70 1.94 -19.76
C GLN A 516 23.97 1.15 -19.38
#